data_AF-A0A9P1MVL3-F1
#
_entry.id   AF-A0A9P1MVL3-F1
#
_cell.length_a   1.000
_cell.length_b   1.000
_cell.length_c   1.000
_cell.angle_alpha   90.00
_cell.angle_beta   90.00
_cell.angle_gamma   90.00
#
_symmetry.space_group_name_H-M   'P 1'
#
loop_
_entity.id
_entity.type
_entity.pdbx_description
1 polymer ?
#
loop_
_entity_poly.entity_id
_entity_poly.type
_entity_poly.pdbx_seq_one_letter_code
_entity_poly.pdbx_strand_id
1 'polypeptide(L)'
;MIEYVVIFVALAIIYWVWQVISKSGFLSKIEPEVTESPSNLSKPLTVYYKYNIGAYSGSVNVINEARALLPKSENVTTFGIYYDNPDVVAPHLLQSAIGVVFGADGKDLYNEEVAETLVENGFEKMVLPKVSRAVQAIQPSSGGILSILALVNRSYGIVKEYISANRLEVKYAVEFYSSSEISIEFPLDNVDDFLVPDYLPTDELESKLARKKFDSDEEDSESEPEGEEEEDDGAASE
;
A
#
# COMPACT_ATOMS: atom_id res chain seq x y z
N MET A 1 -37.44 16.20 -29.53
CA MET A 1 -35.97 16.37 -29.62
C MET A 1 -35.28 16.20 -28.28
N ILE A 2 -35.73 16.86 -27.20
CA ILE A 2 -35.13 16.75 -25.86
C ILE A 2 -35.12 15.30 -25.34
N GLU A 3 -36.22 14.55 -25.51
CA GLU A 3 -36.30 13.14 -25.08
C GLU A 3 -35.24 12.24 -25.76
N TYR A 4 -35.04 12.40 -27.07
CA TYR A 4 -34.01 11.65 -27.80
C TYR A 4 -32.59 12.04 -27.38
N VAL A 5 -32.36 13.30 -27.04
CA VAL A 5 -31.08 13.77 -26.47
C VAL A 5 -30.85 13.15 -25.09
N VAL A 6 -31.87 13.12 -24.23
CA VAL A 6 -31.77 12.49 -22.90
C VAL A 6 -31.47 11.00 -23.01
N ILE A 7 -32.15 10.27 -23.90
CA ILE A 7 -31.89 8.85 -24.14
C ILE A 7 -30.47 8.64 -24.67
N PHE A 8 -30.02 9.44 -25.63
CA PHE A 8 -28.67 9.34 -26.18
C PHE A 8 -27.59 9.60 -25.12
N VAL A 9 -27.78 10.62 -24.28
CA VAL A 9 -26.87 10.93 -23.16
C VAL A 9 -26.86 9.79 -22.14
N ALA A 10 -28.03 9.23 -21.80
CA ALA A 10 -28.11 8.09 -20.88
C ALA A 10 -27.37 6.86 -21.44
N LEU A 11 -27.54 6.54 -22.72
CA LEU A 11 -26.82 5.43 -23.37
C LEU A 11 -25.30 5.68 -23.41
N ALA A 12 -24.86 6.92 -23.66
CA ALA A 12 -23.45 7.27 -23.63
C ALA A 12 -22.85 7.12 -22.22
N ILE A 13 -23.58 7.52 -21.17
CA ILE A 13 -23.17 7.32 -19.78
C ILE A 13 -23.07 5.83 -19.46
N ILE A 14 -24.08 5.02 -19.82
CA ILE A 14 -24.06 3.57 -19.58
C ILE A 14 -22.87 2.92 -20.29
N TYR A 15 -22.60 3.29 -21.54
CA TYR A 15 -21.45 2.78 -22.29
C TYR A 15 -20.12 3.18 -21.64
N TRP A 16 -20.00 4.43 -21.17
CA TRP A 16 -18.80 4.90 -20.46
C TRP A 16 -18.59 4.14 -19.14
N VAL A 17 -19.65 3.97 -18.34
CA VAL A 17 -19.60 3.18 -17.09
C VAL A 17 -19.20 1.74 -17.39
N TRP A 18 -19.77 1.12 -18.43
CA TRP A 18 -19.42 -0.24 -18.84
C TRP A 18 -17.95 -0.38 -19.25
N GLN A 19 -17.40 0.60 -19.98
CA GLN A 19 -15.98 0.65 -20.32
C GLN A 19 -15.10 0.77 -19.07
N VAL A 20 -15.47 1.61 -18.12
CA VAL A 20 -14.74 1.80 -16.85
C VAL A 20 -14.73 0.51 -16.03
N ILE A 21 -15.89 -0.16 -15.88
CA ILE A 21 -16.01 -1.43 -15.12
C ILE A 21 -15.25 -2.56 -15.81
N SER A 22 -15.31 -2.63 -17.14
CA SER A 22 -14.63 -3.70 -17.91
C SER A 22 -13.11 -3.57 -17.82
N LYS A 23 -12.59 -2.35 -17.76
CA LYS A 23 -11.14 -2.07 -17.66
C LYS A 23 -10.61 -2.09 -16.23
N SER A 24 -11.46 -2.03 -15.20
CA SER A 24 -11.01 -1.97 -13.82
C SER A 24 -10.60 -3.32 -13.23
N GLY A 25 -10.82 -4.43 -13.93
CA GLY A 25 -10.62 -5.79 -13.39
C GLY A 25 -11.82 -6.33 -12.61
N PHE A 26 -12.88 -5.53 -12.41
CA PHE A 26 -14.04 -5.97 -11.62
C PHE A 26 -14.78 -7.16 -12.23
N LEU A 27 -14.73 -7.32 -13.56
CA LEU A 27 -15.32 -8.45 -14.31
C LEU A 27 -14.29 -9.47 -14.79
N SER A 28 -13.00 -9.28 -14.52
CA SER A 28 -11.98 -10.21 -14.99
C SER A 28 -12.09 -11.55 -14.28
N LYS A 29 -11.83 -12.62 -15.02
CA LYS A 29 -11.66 -13.95 -14.45
C LYS A 29 -10.25 -14.00 -13.84
N ILE A 30 -10.19 -14.09 -12.53
CA ILE A 30 -8.94 -14.24 -11.78
C ILE A 30 -8.76 -15.72 -11.53
N GLU A 31 -7.64 -16.27 -11.96
CA GLU A 31 -7.31 -17.69 -11.81
C GLU A 31 -6.04 -17.76 -10.95
N PRO A 32 -6.17 -17.96 -9.63
CA PRO A 32 -5.01 -18.17 -8.79
C PRO A 32 -4.33 -19.48 -9.16
N GLU A 33 -3.00 -19.45 -9.22
CA GLU A 33 -2.19 -20.64 -9.47
C GLU A 33 -0.94 -20.66 -8.59
N VAL A 34 -0.45 -21.86 -8.30
CA VAL A 34 0.91 -22.03 -7.76
C VAL A 34 1.87 -22.06 -8.94
N THR A 35 2.72 -21.04 -9.06
CA THR A 35 3.69 -20.93 -10.14
C THR A 35 5.11 -21.14 -9.62
N GLU A 36 5.96 -21.74 -10.45
CA GLU A 36 7.41 -21.88 -10.22
C GLU A 36 8.22 -20.71 -10.80
N SER A 37 7.53 -19.73 -11.38
CA SER A 37 8.14 -18.54 -12.00
C SER A 37 7.22 -17.34 -11.83
N PRO A 38 7.10 -16.82 -10.59
CA PRO A 38 6.27 -15.65 -10.32
C PRO A 38 6.69 -14.46 -11.18
N SER A 39 5.70 -13.69 -11.66
CA SER A 39 5.94 -12.64 -12.65
C SER A 39 6.91 -11.57 -12.14
N ASN A 40 6.78 -11.14 -10.88
CA ASN A 40 7.63 -10.09 -10.32
C ASN A 40 8.75 -10.66 -9.45
N LEU A 41 8.50 -11.74 -8.71
CA LEU A 41 9.47 -12.32 -7.76
C LEU A 41 10.39 -13.40 -8.34
N SER A 42 10.38 -13.64 -9.66
CA SER A 42 11.30 -14.61 -10.30
C SER A 42 12.77 -14.19 -10.31
N LYS A 43 13.05 -12.94 -9.94
CA LYS A 43 14.38 -12.32 -9.89
C LYS A 43 14.52 -11.47 -8.62
N PRO A 44 15.74 -11.23 -8.12
CA PRO A 44 15.93 -10.30 -7.02
C PRO A 44 15.55 -8.88 -7.46
N LEU A 45 14.80 -8.17 -6.61
CA LEU A 45 14.34 -6.82 -6.88
C LEU A 45 14.99 -5.84 -5.91
N THR A 46 15.62 -4.79 -6.43
CA THR A 46 16.04 -3.64 -5.61
C THR A 46 14.82 -2.76 -5.43
N VAL A 47 14.44 -2.49 -4.18
CA VAL A 47 13.25 -1.70 -3.87
C VAL A 47 13.54 -0.62 -2.84
N TYR A 48 12.79 0.47 -2.92
CA TYR A 48 12.77 1.53 -1.92
C TYR A 48 11.40 1.55 -1.25
N TYR A 49 11.35 1.42 0.08
CA TYR A 49 10.11 1.25 0.83
C TYR A 49 10.00 2.21 2.01
N LYS A 50 8.77 2.44 2.46
CA LYS A 50 8.45 2.98 3.78
C LYS A 50 7.73 1.92 4.58
N TYR A 51 8.20 1.69 5.79
CA TYR A 51 7.47 0.90 6.77
C TYR A 51 6.34 1.74 7.37
N ASN A 52 5.15 1.16 7.45
CA ASN A 52 3.95 1.82 7.93
C ASN A 52 3.17 0.93 8.89
N ILE A 53 2.78 1.52 10.03
CA ILE A 53 1.87 0.94 11.01
C ILE A 53 0.53 1.66 10.90
N GLY A 54 -0.56 0.92 10.78
CA GLY A 54 -1.92 1.42 10.68
C GLY A 54 -2.67 0.82 9.50
N ALA A 55 -3.92 1.29 9.32
CA ALA A 55 -4.84 0.68 8.37
C ALA A 55 -4.29 0.72 6.93
N TYR A 56 -4.41 -0.39 6.19
CA TYR A 56 -3.94 -0.50 4.80
C TYR A 56 -4.59 0.49 3.83
N SER A 57 -5.69 1.15 4.21
CA SER A 57 -6.24 2.28 3.45
C SER A 57 -5.24 3.44 3.32
N GLY A 58 -4.30 3.58 4.26
CA GLY A 58 -3.22 4.56 4.21
C GLY A 58 -2.15 4.24 3.17
N SER A 59 -2.06 2.98 2.70
CA SER A 59 -1.01 2.56 1.77
C SER A 59 -1.06 3.29 0.43
N VAL A 60 -2.26 3.69 -0.01
CA VAL A 60 -2.45 4.46 -1.24
C VAL A 60 -1.74 5.82 -1.18
N ASN A 61 -1.66 6.45 -0.01
CA ASN A 61 -0.97 7.73 0.14
C ASN A 61 0.53 7.57 -0.08
N VAL A 62 1.13 6.52 0.49
CA VAL A 62 2.56 6.19 0.30
C VAL A 62 2.85 5.85 -1.16
N ILE A 63 1.97 5.10 -1.83
CA ILE A 63 2.09 4.79 -3.27
C ILE A 63 2.04 6.08 -4.10
N ASN A 64 1.13 7.00 -3.79
CA ASN A 64 1.00 8.27 -4.51
C ASN A 64 2.21 9.18 -4.27
N GLU A 65 2.75 9.20 -3.05
CA GLU A 65 3.98 9.90 -2.71
C GLU A 65 5.16 9.34 -3.51
N ALA A 66 5.38 8.02 -3.48
CA ALA A 66 6.45 7.37 -4.24
C ALA A 66 6.34 7.68 -5.75
N ARG A 67 5.13 7.60 -6.32
CA ARG A 67 4.87 7.93 -7.74
C ARG A 67 5.12 9.41 -8.07
N ALA A 68 4.92 10.31 -7.14
CA ALA A 68 5.16 11.75 -7.36
C ALA A 68 6.65 12.10 -7.43
N LEU A 69 7.50 11.30 -6.78
CA LEU A 69 8.96 11.46 -6.79
C LEU A 69 9.63 10.87 -8.04
N LEU A 70 8.90 10.08 -8.83
CA LEU A 70 9.42 9.37 -9.99
C LEU A 70 9.13 10.08 -11.32
N PRO A 71 9.96 9.86 -12.36
CA PRO A 71 9.71 10.42 -13.68
C PRO A 71 8.39 9.92 -14.29
N LYS A 72 7.48 10.84 -14.64
CA LYS A 72 6.15 10.51 -15.22
C LYS A 72 6.21 9.80 -16.58
N SER A 73 7.35 9.86 -17.26
CA SER A 73 7.57 9.23 -18.57
C SER A 73 7.77 7.72 -18.49
N GLU A 74 7.99 7.17 -17.29
CA GLU A 74 8.34 5.77 -17.10
C GLU A 74 7.19 4.96 -16.51
N ASN A 75 7.18 3.67 -16.83
CA ASN A 75 6.20 2.74 -16.29
C ASN A 75 6.60 2.37 -14.86
N VAL A 76 6.12 3.14 -13.90
CA VAL A 76 6.41 2.94 -12.48
C VAL A 76 5.69 1.71 -11.95
N THR A 77 6.47 0.78 -11.38
CA THR A 77 5.93 -0.36 -10.63
C THR A 77 6.09 -0.09 -9.15
N THR A 78 4.96 0.07 -8.45
CA THR A 78 4.94 0.16 -6.99
C THR A 78 4.62 -1.20 -6.38
N PHE A 79 5.00 -1.42 -5.12
CA PHE A 79 4.72 -2.67 -4.43
C PHE A 79 4.29 -2.42 -2.99
N GLY A 80 3.65 -3.42 -2.39
CA GLY A 80 3.29 -3.45 -0.98
C GLY A 80 3.47 -4.86 -0.42
N ILE A 81 4.13 -4.96 0.74
CA ILE A 81 4.19 -6.17 1.56
C ILE A 81 3.24 -5.95 2.73
N TYR A 82 2.31 -6.87 2.92
CA TYR A 82 1.30 -6.83 3.97
C TYR A 82 1.55 -8.01 4.91
N TYR A 83 1.97 -7.69 6.14
CA TYR A 83 2.43 -8.69 7.09
C TYR A 83 1.30 -9.33 7.90
N ASP A 84 0.21 -8.58 8.08
CA ASP A 84 -0.89 -8.97 8.96
C ASP A 84 -2.20 -9.23 8.19
N ASN A 85 -3.02 -10.12 8.74
CA ASN A 85 -4.37 -10.37 8.23
C ASN A 85 -5.34 -9.29 8.76
N PRO A 86 -5.94 -8.44 7.90
CA PRO A 86 -6.84 -7.37 8.32
C PRO A 86 -8.17 -7.86 8.89
N ASP A 87 -8.54 -9.14 8.67
CA ASP A 87 -9.73 -9.74 9.28
C ASP A 87 -9.50 -10.12 10.77
N VAL A 88 -8.24 -10.19 11.21
CA VAL A 88 -7.85 -10.71 12.54
C VAL A 88 -7.16 -9.65 13.38
N VAL A 89 -6.23 -8.89 12.79
CA VAL A 89 -5.43 -7.88 13.48
C VAL A 89 -6.14 -6.53 13.43
N ALA A 90 -6.13 -5.80 14.56
CA ALA A 90 -6.80 -4.51 14.66
C ALA A 90 -6.18 -3.48 13.68
N PRO A 91 -6.98 -2.59 13.06
CA PRO A 91 -6.49 -1.70 12.00
C PRO A 91 -5.29 -0.81 12.38
N HIS A 92 -5.17 -0.42 13.65
CA HIS A 92 -4.06 0.44 14.12
C HIS A 92 -2.76 -0.33 14.40
N LEU A 93 -2.79 -1.67 14.33
CA LEU A 93 -1.65 -2.57 14.54
C LEU A 93 -1.19 -3.26 13.26
N LEU A 94 -1.92 -3.06 12.15
CA LEU A 94 -1.54 -3.61 10.86
C LEU A 94 -0.21 -3.01 10.40
N GLN A 95 0.68 -3.85 9.91
CA GLN A 95 2.01 -3.48 9.46
C GLN A 95 2.16 -3.74 7.97
N SER A 96 2.80 -2.82 7.28
CA SER A 96 3.06 -2.92 5.84
C SER A 96 4.37 -2.25 5.46
N ALA A 97 5.00 -2.74 4.39
CA ALA A 97 6.13 -2.08 3.74
C ALA A 97 5.74 -1.74 2.30
N ILE A 98 5.70 -0.46 1.96
CA ILE A 98 5.13 0.02 0.69
C ILE A 98 6.15 0.89 -0.03
N GLY A 99 6.26 0.74 -1.33
CA GLY A 99 7.29 1.46 -2.06
C GLY A 99 7.28 1.28 -3.57
N VAL A 100 8.46 1.49 -4.15
CA VAL A 100 8.73 1.38 -5.58
C VAL A 100 9.77 0.30 -5.86
N VAL A 101 9.56 -0.43 -6.95
CA VAL A 101 10.58 -1.31 -7.53
C VAL A 101 11.56 -0.45 -8.32
N PHE A 102 12.79 -0.33 -7.83
CA PHE A 102 13.82 0.53 -8.41
C PHE A 102 14.74 -0.20 -9.37
N GLY A 103 14.95 -1.50 -9.15
CA GLY A 103 15.84 -2.30 -9.98
C GLY A 103 15.42 -3.76 -10.01
N ALA A 104 15.81 -4.47 -11.06
CA ALA A 104 15.60 -5.90 -11.18
C ALA A 104 16.88 -6.56 -11.68
N ASP A 105 17.26 -7.68 -11.07
CA ASP A 105 18.41 -8.50 -11.50
C ASP A 105 19.73 -7.70 -11.53
N GLY A 106 19.92 -6.83 -10.53
CA GLY A 106 21.11 -5.98 -10.40
C GLY A 106 21.18 -4.83 -11.42
N LYS A 107 20.10 -4.55 -12.15
CA LYS A 107 19.99 -3.39 -13.04
C LYS A 107 18.97 -2.41 -12.51
N ASP A 108 19.43 -1.19 -12.28
CA ASP A 108 18.57 -0.10 -11.86
C ASP A 108 17.75 0.43 -13.04
N LEU A 109 16.47 0.67 -12.78
CA LEU A 109 15.50 1.23 -13.73
C LEU A 109 15.58 2.75 -13.75
N TYR A 110 15.98 3.37 -12.64
CA TYR A 110 16.08 4.80 -12.46
C TYR A 110 17.52 5.23 -12.18
N ASN A 111 17.78 6.53 -12.29
CA ASN A 111 19.09 7.11 -11.99
C ASN A 111 19.33 7.25 -10.48
N GLU A 112 20.59 7.49 -10.10
CA GLU A 112 20.98 7.68 -8.70
C GLU A 112 20.31 8.91 -8.06
N GLU A 113 20.04 9.97 -8.83
CA GLU A 113 19.34 11.17 -8.32
C GLU A 113 17.95 10.85 -7.77
N VAL A 114 17.24 9.92 -8.41
CA VAL A 114 15.94 9.42 -7.92
C VAL A 114 16.12 8.58 -6.65
N ALA A 115 17.18 7.77 -6.56
CA ALA A 115 17.49 7.03 -5.34
C ALA A 115 17.75 7.99 -4.16
N GLU A 116 18.56 9.02 -4.37
CA GLU A 116 18.82 10.06 -3.36
C GLU A 116 17.52 10.75 -2.92
N THR A 117 16.68 11.16 -3.89
CA THR A 117 15.39 11.79 -3.62
C THR A 117 14.46 10.88 -2.80
N LEU A 118 14.42 9.57 -3.11
CA LEU A 118 13.62 8.60 -2.35
C LEU A 118 14.12 8.51 -0.90
N VAL A 119 15.43 8.42 -0.70
CA VAL A 119 16.03 8.35 0.65
C VAL A 119 15.79 9.64 1.44
N GLU A 120 15.92 10.80 0.82
CA GLU A 120 15.63 12.10 1.45
C GLU A 120 14.17 12.23 1.89
N ASN A 121 13.24 11.57 1.17
CA ASN A 121 11.83 11.51 1.54
C ASN A 121 11.52 10.38 2.54
N GLY A 122 12.54 9.70 3.08
CA GLY A 122 12.40 8.69 4.13
C GLY A 122 12.09 7.28 3.61
N PHE A 123 12.39 6.99 2.34
CA PHE A 123 12.37 5.61 1.85
C PHE A 123 13.69 4.90 2.14
N GLU A 124 13.60 3.64 2.53
CA GLU A 124 14.75 2.78 2.81
C GLU A 124 14.98 1.78 1.68
N LYS A 125 16.24 1.46 1.41
CA LYS A 125 16.63 0.49 0.38
C LYS A 125 16.63 -0.92 0.97
N MET A 126 15.95 -1.84 0.29
CA MET A 126 16.11 -3.28 0.53
C MET A 126 16.18 -4.05 -0.79
N VAL A 127 16.58 -5.31 -0.71
CA VAL A 127 16.55 -6.23 -1.85
C VAL A 127 15.56 -7.35 -1.53
N LEU A 128 14.48 -7.43 -2.30
CA LEU A 128 13.56 -8.55 -2.20
C LEU A 128 14.21 -9.80 -2.81
N PRO A 129 14.16 -10.95 -2.11
CA PRO A 129 14.77 -12.17 -2.59
C PRO A 129 14.02 -12.69 -3.82
N LYS A 130 14.74 -13.46 -4.63
CA LYS A 130 14.09 -14.30 -5.63
C LYS A 130 13.29 -15.41 -4.91
N VAL A 131 12.09 -15.65 -5.40
CA VAL A 131 11.23 -16.74 -4.96
C VAL A 131 11.10 -17.78 -6.06
N SER A 132 11.24 -19.05 -5.69
CA SER A 132 11.05 -20.17 -6.61
C SER A 132 9.59 -20.53 -6.77
N ARG A 133 8.79 -20.52 -5.69
CA ARG A 133 7.36 -20.85 -5.75
C ARG A 133 6.52 -19.80 -5.04
N ALA A 134 5.46 -19.36 -5.69
CA ALA A 134 4.48 -18.45 -5.11
C ALA A 134 3.06 -18.80 -5.57
N VAL A 135 2.07 -18.50 -4.72
CA VAL A 135 0.70 -18.40 -5.20
C VAL A 135 0.57 -17.06 -5.89
N GLN A 136 0.20 -17.06 -7.17
CA GLN A 136 0.05 -15.86 -7.97
C GLN A 136 -1.39 -15.70 -8.43
N ALA A 137 -1.89 -14.47 -8.38
CA ALA A 137 -3.12 -14.07 -9.04
C ALA A 137 -2.93 -12.68 -9.67
N ILE A 138 -3.26 -12.57 -10.96
CA ILE A 138 -3.13 -11.32 -11.71
C ILE A 138 -4.52 -10.82 -12.08
N GLN A 139 -4.73 -9.51 -11.93
CA GLN A 139 -5.92 -8.84 -12.44
C GLN A 139 -5.54 -7.62 -13.30
N PRO A 140 -6.34 -7.26 -14.31
CA PRO A 140 -6.21 -6.00 -15.01
C PRO A 140 -6.45 -4.82 -14.06
N SER A 141 -5.68 -3.75 -14.25
CA SER A 141 -5.80 -2.52 -13.48
C SER A 141 -5.84 -1.32 -14.40
N SER A 142 -6.74 -0.38 -14.09
CA SER A 142 -6.76 0.95 -14.71
C SER A 142 -6.10 2.00 -13.83
N GLY A 143 -5.46 1.59 -12.72
CA GLY A 143 -4.82 2.46 -11.74
C GLY A 143 -5.78 3.27 -10.86
N GLY A 144 -7.10 3.06 -11.00
CA GLY A 144 -8.12 3.78 -10.24
C GLY A 144 -8.63 3.01 -9.01
N ILE A 145 -9.42 3.71 -8.18
CA ILE A 145 -10.04 3.17 -6.94
C ILE A 145 -10.86 1.90 -7.22
N LEU A 146 -11.48 1.78 -8.40
CA LEU A 146 -12.25 0.60 -8.77
C LEU A 146 -11.40 -0.68 -8.87
N SER A 147 -10.15 -0.57 -9.31
CA SER A 147 -9.22 -1.71 -9.36
C SER A 147 -8.80 -2.15 -7.97
N ILE A 148 -8.58 -1.20 -7.05
CA ILE A 148 -8.32 -1.50 -5.64
C ILE A 148 -9.56 -2.10 -4.97
N LEU A 149 -10.76 -1.61 -5.30
CA LEU A 149 -11.99 -2.17 -4.76
C LEU A 149 -12.27 -3.59 -5.28
N ALA A 150 -11.91 -3.87 -6.54
CA ALA A 150 -11.95 -5.21 -7.12
C ALA A 150 -10.95 -6.14 -6.43
N LEU A 151 -9.72 -5.66 -6.18
CA LEU A 151 -8.69 -6.35 -5.42
C LEU A 151 -9.21 -6.81 -4.06
N VAL A 152 -9.67 -5.87 -3.23
CA VAL A 152 -10.06 -6.15 -1.84
C VAL A 152 -11.31 -7.01 -1.75
N ASN A 153 -12.37 -6.70 -2.52
CA ASN A 153 -13.66 -7.39 -2.37
C ASN A 153 -13.78 -8.70 -3.16
N ARG A 154 -12.94 -8.91 -4.18
CA ARG A 154 -13.08 -10.07 -5.08
C ARG A 154 -11.80 -10.87 -5.19
N SER A 155 -10.70 -10.24 -5.60
CA SER A 155 -9.44 -10.96 -5.87
C SER A 155 -8.94 -11.68 -4.62
N TYR A 156 -8.90 -10.98 -3.47
CA TYR A 156 -8.51 -11.59 -2.21
C TYR A 156 -9.43 -12.73 -1.77
N GLY A 157 -10.75 -12.60 -1.97
CA GLY A 157 -11.70 -13.66 -1.66
C GLY A 157 -11.41 -14.94 -2.45
N ILE A 158 -11.20 -14.82 -3.76
CA ILE A 158 -10.88 -15.94 -4.66
C ILE A 158 -9.53 -16.58 -4.28
N VAL A 159 -8.51 -15.76 -4.01
CA VAL A 159 -7.17 -16.26 -3.65
C VAL A 159 -7.19 -16.95 -2.28
N LYS A 160 -7.91 -16.40 -1.30
CA LYS A 160 -8.08 -17.00 0.04
C LYS A 160 -8.79 -18.35 -0.03
N GLU A 161 -9.82 -18.48 -0.86
CA GLU A 161 -10.49 -19.75 -1.11
C GLU A 161 -9.54 -20.76 -1.74
N TYR A 162 -8.74 -20.36 -2.74
CA TYR A 162 -7.76 -21.21 -3.38
C TYR A 162 -6.67 -21.70 -2.41
N ILE A 163 -6.09 -20.79 -1.61
CA ILE A 163 -5.08 -21.12 -0.59
C ILE A 163 -5.64 -22.13 0.41
N SER A 164 -6.86 -21.89 0.89
CA SER A 164 -7.53 -22.79 1.84
C SER A 164 -7.85 -24.16 1.22
N ALA A 165 -8.32 -24.20 -0.03
CA ALA A 165 -8.65 -25.44 -0.72
C ALA A 165 -7.42 -26.32 -0.96
N ASN A 166 -6.27 -25.70 -1.25
CA ASN A 166 -5.01 -26.38 -1.50
C ASN A 166 -4.15 -26.57 -0.24
N ARG A 167 -4.60 -26.09 0.93
CA ARG A 167 -3.88 -26.17 2.23
C ARG A 167 -2.46 -25.60 2.16
N LEU A 168 -2.32 -24.46 1.49
CA LEU A 168 -1.04 -23.79 1.35
C LEU A 168 -0.76 -22.94 2.59
N GLU A 169 0.46 -23.03 3.11
CA GLU A 169 0.92 -22.19 4.20
C GLU A 169 1.54 -20.92 3.60
N VAL A 170 0.88 -19.79 3.83
CA VAL A 170 1.34 -18.46 3.39
C VAL A 170 1.47 -17.57 4.63
N LYS A 171 2.50 -16.71 4.67
CA LYS A 171 2.66 -15.74 5.77
C LYS A 171 2.27 -14.32 5.36
N TYR A 172 2.81 -13.84 4.24
CA TYR A 172 2.70 -12.45 3.83
C TYR A 172 2.13 -12.36 2.42
N ALA A 173 1.37 -11.30 2.15
CA ALA A 173 0.93 -10.95 0.82
C ALA A 173 1.88 -9.90 0.23
N VAL A 174 2.37 -10.14 -0.98
CA VAL A 174 3.18 -9.18 -1.74
C VAL A 174 2.38 -8.76 -2.97
N GLU A 175 2.10 -7.48 -3.08
CA GLU A 175 1.33 -6.91 -4.18
C GLU A 175 2.22 -6.05 -5.06
N PHE A 176 2.09 -6.19 -6.37
CA PHE A 176 2.74 -5.34 -7.36
C PHE A 176 1.68 -4.59 -8.15
N TYR A 177 1.91 -3.30 -8.32
CA TYR A 177 1.00 -2.34 -8.90
C TYR A 177 1.67 -1.68 -10.10
N SER A 178 1.33 -2.19 -11.28
CA SER A 178 1.76 -1.64 -12.57
C SER A 178 0.65 -0.76 -13.16
N SER A 179 0.96 -0.07 -14.25
CA SER A 179 -0.04 0.79 -14.94
C SER A 179 -1.21 0.01 -15.56
N SER A 180 -1.02 -1.27 -15.89
CA SER A 180 -2.01 -2.11 -16.59
C SER A 180 -2.55 -3.28 -15.77
N GLU A 181 -1.88 -3.64 -14.68
CA GLU A 181 -2.19 -4.86 -13.92
C GLU A 181 -1.79 -4.74 -12.45
N ILE A 182 -2.46 -5.55 -11.62
CA ILE A 182 -2.10 -5.78 -10.23
C ILE A 182 -1.79 -7.27 -10.09
N SER A 183 -0.59 -7.60 -9.63
CA SER A 183 -0.18 -8.96 -9.29
C SER A 183 -0.21 -9.12 -7.77
N ILE A 184 -0.90 -10.16 -7.29
CA ILE A 184 -0.89 -10.58 -5.89
C ILE A 184 -0.07 -11.86 -5.84
N GLU A 185 0.99 -11.84 -5.06
CA GLU A 185 1.93 -12.95 -4.93
C GLU A 185 2.08 -13.30 -3.45
N PHE A 186 1.89 -14.57 -3.10
CA PHE A 186 2.17 -15.10 -1.77
C PHE A 186 3.40 -16.00 -1.89
N PRO A 187 4.59 -15.53 -1.46
CA PRO A 187 5.80 -16.33 -1.45
C PRO A 187 5.62 -17.59 -0.60
N LEU A 188 6.03 -18.74 -1.15
CA LEU A 188 6.05 -20.02 -0.42
C LEU A 188 7.46 -20.39 0.07
N ASP A 189 8.50 -19.79 -0.53
CA ASP A 189 9.91 -20.00 -0.19
C ASP A 189 10.56 -18.65 0.19
N ASN A 190 11.65 -18.69 0.98
CA ASN A 190 12.42 -17.52 1.43
C ASN A 190 11.55 -16.42 2.09
N VAL A 191 10.50 -16.83 2.81
CA VAL A 191 9.47 -15.91 3.30
C VAL A 191 10.02 -14.95 4.35
N ASP A 192 10.99 -15.38 5.15
CA ASP A 192 11.54 -14.57 6.24
C ASP A 192 12.44 -13.42 5.72
N ASP A 193 12.95 -13.52 4.49
CA ASP A 193 13.77 -12.49 3.83
C ASP A 193 12.92 -11.30 3.33
N PHE A 194 11.58 -11.41 3.36
CA PHE A 194 10.66 -10.30 3.07
C PHE A 194 10.34 -9.44 4.30
N LEU A 195 10.86 -9.82 5.47
CA LEU A 195 10.65 -9.08 6.70
C LEU A 195 11.55 -7.85 6.72
N VAL A 196 10.95 -6.67 6.87
CA VAL A 196 11.73 -5.44 7.09
C VAL A 196 12.29 -5.42 8.51
N PRO A 197 13.45 -4.76 8.75
CA PRO A 197 14.06 -4.70 10.08
C PRO A 197 13.15 -4.12 11.17
N ASP A 198 12.25 -3.20 10.81
CA ASP A 198 11.34 -2.54 11.75
C ASP A 198 10.08 -3.35 12.09
N TYR A 199 9.85 -4.49 11.45
CA TYR A 199 8.69 -5.32 11.74
C TYR A 199 8.75 -5.83 13.18
N LEU A 200 7.61 -5.76 13.86
CA LEU A 200 7.45 -6.25 15.22
C LEU A 200 6.31 -7.27 15.29
N PRO A 201 6.43 -8.34 16.08
CA PRO A 201 5.29 -9.17 16.44
C PRO A 201 4.17 -8.30 17.03
N THR A 202 2.91 -8.63 16.75
CA THR A 202 1.75 -7.81 17.15
C THR A 202 1.73 -7.51 18.66
N ASP A 203 2.05 -8.50 19.51
CA ASP A 203 2.09 -8.32 20.97
C ASP A 203 3.15 -7.30 21.42
N GLU A 204 4.33 -7.34 20.78
CA GLU A 204 5.41 -6.38 21.05
C GLU A 204 5.03 -4.98 20.56
N LEU A 205 4.40 -4.89 19.39
CA LEU A 205 3.91 -3.63 18.85
C LEU A 205 2.85 -2.98 19.75
N GLU A 206 1.89 -3.76 20.24
CA GLU A 206 0.88 -3.30 21.20
C GLU A 206 1.53 -2.72 22.45
N SER A 207 2.50 -3.44 23.03
CA SER A 207 3.21 -3.01 24.22
C SER A 207 3.99 -1.70 24.01
N LYS A 208 4.64 -1.57 22.84
CA LYS A 208 5.42 -0.38 22.46
C LYS A 208 4.52 0.83 22.27
N LEU A 209 3.36 0.66 21.63
CA LEU A 209 2.38 1.73 21.43
C LEU A 209 1.70 2.14 22.74
N ALA A 210 1.40 1.17 23.62
CA ALA A 210 0.84 1.45 24.94
C ALA A 210 1.81 2.28 25.80
N ARG A 211 3.10 1.92 25.81
CA ARG A 211 4.14 2.68 26.52
C ARG A 211 4.29 4.10 25.99
N LYS A 212 4.35 4.26 24.65
CA LYS A 212 4.45 5.58 24.03
C LYS A 212 3.26 6.48 24.39
N LYS A 213 2.06 5.92 24.46
CA LYS A 213 0.86 6.67 24.87
C LYS A 213 0.95 7.12 26.33
N PHE A 214 1.40 6.24 27.22
CA PHE A 214 1.59 6.56 28.63
C PHE A 214 2.62 7.69 28.83
N ASP A 215 3.76 7.62 28.15
CA ASP A 215 4.80 8.65 28.25
C ASP A 215 4.32 10.02 27.71
N SER A 216 3.45 10.04 26.69
CA SER A 216 2.86 11.27 26.14
C SER A 216 1.83 11.93 27.07
N ASP A 217 1.13 11.14 27.88
CA ASP A 217 0.11 11.66 28.81
C ASP A 217 0.77 12.27 30.08
N GLU A 218 2.02 11.90 30.39
CA GLU A 218 2.78 12.47 31.54
C GLU A 218 3.39 13.85 31.23
N GLU A 219 3.81 14.14 29.99
CA GLU A 219 4.39 15.44 29.62
C GLU A 219 3.36 16.58 29.54
N ASP A 220 2.08 16.28 29.29
CA ASP A 220 1.00 17.28 29.17
C ASP A 220 0.42 17.72 30.55
N SER A 221 0.96 17.26 31.67
CA SER A 221 0.47 17.56 33.03
C SER A 221 1.28 18.61 33.81
N GLU A 222 2.30 19.24 33.23
CA GLU A 222 3.00 20.37 33.88
C GLU A 222 2.31 21.71 33.58
N SER A 223 1.16 21.96 34.23
CA SER A 223 0.57 23.30 34.34
C SER A 223 0.93 23.93 35.69
N GLU A 224 1.89 24.85 35.68
CA GLU A 224 2.16 25.78 36.80
C GLU A 224 1.33 27.08 36.68
N PRO A 225 1.08 27.78 37.80
CA PRO A 225 -0.17 28.49 38.05
C PRO A 225 -0.21 29.96 37.59
N GLU A 226 -1.44 30.47 37.51
CA GLU A 226 -1.84 31.84 37.15
C GLU A 226 -1.03 32.92 37.92
N GLY A 227 -0.39 33.80 37.15
CA GLY A 227 0.19 35.05 37.63
C GLY A 227 -0.81 36.20 37.53
N GLU A 228 -1.18 36.74 38.69
CA GLU A 228 -1.97 37.94 38.94
C GLU A 228 -1.27 39.24 38.49
N GLU A 229 -2.11 40.24 38.17
CA GLU A 229 -1.91 41.71 38.19
C GLU A 229 -1.07 42.37 37.08
N GLU A 230 -1.70 43.29 36.32
CA GLU A 230 -1.42 44.75 36.37
C GLU A 230 -2.63 45.55 35.83
N GLU A 231 -3.29 46.32 36.70
CA GLU A 231 -4.06 47.51 36.35
C GLU A 231 -3.07 48.67 36.11
N ASP A 232 -3.14 49.38 34.98
CA ASP A 232 -2.72 50.79 34.94
C ASP A 232 -3.49 51.59 33.88
N ASP A 233 -3.80 52.81 34.30
CA ASP A 233 -4.73 53.80 33.78
C ASP A 233 -4.27 54.49 32.48
N GLY A 234 -5.25 55.05 31.75
CA GLY A 234 -5.11 56.46 31.37
C GLY A 234 -5.30 56.86 29.90
N ALA A 235 -6.31 57.74 29.73
CA ALA A 235 -6.37 58.91 28.84
C ALA A 235 -7.07 58.75 27.47
N ALA A 236 -8.37 59.05 27.46
CA ALA A 236 -9.10 59.54 26.29
C ALA A 236 -9.40 61.04 26.46
N SER A 237 -9.04 61.79 25.42
CA SER A 237 -9.21 63.23 25.19
C SER A 237 -10.66 63.65 24.95
N GLU A 238 -11.00 64.88 25.36
CA GLU A 238 -12.11 65.70 24.82
C GLU A 238 -11.91 66.05 23.34
#